data_AF-A0AAX0WJR6-F1
#
_entry.id   AF-A0AAX0WJR6-F1
#
_cell.length_a   1.000
_cell.length_b   1.000
_cell.length_c   1.000
_cell.angle_alpha   90.00
_cell.angle_beta   90.00
_cell.angle_gamma   90.00
#
_symmetry.space_group_name_H-M   'P 1'
#
loop_
_entity.id
_entity.type
_entity.pdbx_description
1 polymer ?
#
loop_
_entity_poly.entity_id
_entity_poly.type
_entity_poly.pdbx_seq_one_letter_code
_entity_poly.pdbx_strand_id
1 'polypeptide(L)'
;MCRLIFETVKWENGAPCLLPWHQRRVEAAIGVHGSDGASVPDLASVLSDCPGPEGRGVYKCHITYDTRGRVRRTSFEPYRPRQVKTLTCVEMPGLDYSCKWEDRTGLLAAGAALGCDEEALILRNGMVTDTRYSNVVFGDGSSWVTPETFLLPGTKRAFLLSRGDIQECSVRAEDIGKFRFCSLINSMLDPGDVVVRTEDIILC
;
A
#
# COMPACT_ATOMS: atom_id res chain seq x y z
N MET A 1 13.27 18.73 10.30
CA MET A 1 12.32 18.22 11.31
C MET A 1 12.31 16.70 11.22
N CYS A 2 12.36 15.98 12.34
CA CYS A 2 12.38 14.51 12.33
C CYS A 2 10.96 13.99 12.07
N ARG A 3 10.76 13.21 11.00
CA ARG A 3 9.44 12.64 10.62
C ARG A 3 9.49 11.12 10.71
N LEU A 4 8.33 10.48 10.86
CA LEU A 4 8.22 9.03 10.99
C LEU A 4 7.68 8.39 9.70
N ILE A 5 8.34 7.32 9.29
CA ILE A 5 8.03 6.49 8.14
C ILE A 5 7.76 5.08 8.67
N PHE A 6 6.93 4.30 7.97
CA PHE A 6 6.67 2.93 8.39
C PHE A 6 6.56 1.92 7.27
N GLU A 7 7.01 0.72 7.58
CA GLU A 7 6.84 -0.47 6.79
C GLU A 7 5.80 -1.40 7.42
N THR A 8 5.07 -2.09 6.56
CA THR A 8 4.08 -3.09 6.95
C THR A 8 4.42 -4.33 6.16
N VAL A 9 5.03 -5.32 6.81
CA VAL A 9 5.52 -6.54 6.17
C VAL A 9 4.54 -7.66 6.49
N LYS A 10 4.12 -8.42 5.48
CA LYS A 10 3.34 -9.65 5.73
C LYS A 10 4.28 -10.67 6.35
N TRP A 11 3.97 -11.09 7.57
CA TRP A 11 4.67 -12.16 8.26
C TRP A 11 3.81 -13.41 8.17
N GLU A 12 4.26 -14.41 7.43
CA GLU A 12 3.50 -15.61 7.12
C GLU A 12 4.29 -16.84 7.54
N ASN A 13 3.69 -17.65 8.42
CA ASN A 13 4.27 -18.91 8.89
C ASN A 13 5.73 -18.78 9.37
N GLY A 14 6.01 -17.76 10.17
CA GLY A 14 7.34 -17.53 10.75
C GLY A 14 8.33 -16.78 9.87
N ALA A 15 7.93 -16.28 8.69
CA ALA A 15 8.85 -15.60 7.77
C ALA A 15 8.27 -14.29 7.21
N PRO A 16 9.12 -13.25 6.98
CA PRO A 16 8.70 -12.03 6.32
C PRO A 16 8.61 -12.22 4.80
N CYS A 17 7.47 -11.82 4.21
CA CYS A 17 7.26 -11.84 2.77
C CYS A 17 7.76 -10.55 2.11
N LEU A 18 8.31 -10.66 0.90
CA LEU A 18 8.76 -9.53 0.07
C LEU A 18 9.77 -8.59 0.76
N LEU A 19 10.51 -9.07 1.76
CA LEU A 19 11.47 -8.25 2.54
C LEU A 19 12.44 -7.42 1.66
N PRO A 20 13.00 -7.94 0.55
CA PRO A 20 13.86 -7.15 -0.34
C PRO A 20 13.15 -5.94 -0.98
N TRP A 21 11.85 -6.03 -1.27
CA TRP A 21 11.08 -4.92 -1.80
C TRP A 21 10.81 -3.85 -0.75
N HIS A 22 10.57 -4.28 0.50
CA HIS A 22 10.48 -3.37 1.63
C HIS A 22 11.81 -2.65 1.86
N GLN A 23 12.94 -3.37 1.81
CA GLN A 23 14.27 -2.78 1.97
C GLN A 23 14.57 -1.71 0.92
N ARG A 24 14.28 -1.98 -0.36
CA ARG A 24 14.42 -0.98 -1.44
C ARG A 24 13.59 0.29 -1.21
N ARG A 25 12.37 0.15 -0.67
CA ARG A 25 11.54 1.31 -0.34
C ARG A 25 12.11 2.11 0.83
N VAL A 26 12.68 1.44 1.83
CA VAL A 26 13.38 2.08 2.95
C VAL A 26 14.59 2.87 2.45
N GLU A 27 15.42 2.27 1.60
CA GLU A 27 16.56 2.92 0.95
C GLU A 27 16.14 4.17 0.17
N ALA A 28 15.11 4.05 -0.67
CA ALA A 28 14.57 5.19 -1.42
C ALA A 28 14.04 6.30 -0.50
N ALA A 29 13.30 5.93 0.55
CA ALA A 29 12.72 6.90 1.47
C ALA A 29 13.79 7.65 2.29
N ILE A 30 14.84 6.96 2.74
CA ILE A 30 15.99 7.59 3.41
C ILE A 30 16.83 8.41 2.41
N GLY A 31 16.99 7.95 1.18
CA GLY A 31 17.71 8.69 0.15
C GLY A 31 17.07 10.05 -0.18
N VAL A 32 15.74 10.15 -0.13
CA VAL A 32 15.00 11.39 -0.44
C VAL A 32 14.72 12.23 0.80
N HIS A 33 14.40 11.60 1.94
CA HIS A 33 13.90 12.30 3.13
C HIS A 33 14.80 12.16 4.37
N GLY A 34 15.88 11.40 4.27
CA GLY A 34 16.85 11.24 5.33
C GLY A 34 17.55 12.55 5.68
N SER A 35 17.97 12.66 6.94
CA SER A 35 18.89 13.71 7.37
C SER A 35 20.30 13.40 6.86
N ASP A 36 21.15 14.41 6.74
CA ASP A 36 22.55 14.20 6.36
C ASP A 36 23.22 13.17 7.28
N GLY A 37 23.82 12.14 6.67
CA GLY A 37 24.47 11.04 7.39
C GLY A 37 23.51 10.05 8.08
N ALA A 38 22.20 10.10 7.79
CA ALA A 38 21.26 9.11 8.30
C ALA A 38 21.65 7.69 7.82
N SER A 39 21.68 6.75 8.76
CA SER A 39 21.85 5.33 8.43
C SER A 39 20.57 4.78 7.82
N VAL A 40 20.67 3.94 6.79
CA VAL A 40 19.53 3.20 6.27
C VAL A 40 19.24 2.02 7.21
N PRO A 41 18.01 1.88 7.74
CA PRO A 41 17.63 0.69 8.48
C PRO A 41 17.80 -0.57 7.64
N ASP A 42 18.51 -1.58 8.15
CA ASP A 42 18.51 -2.92 7.59
C ASP A 42 17.37 -3.74 8.22
N LEU A 43 16.32 -3.97 7.43
CA LEU A 43 15.12 -4.67 7.90
C LEU A 43 15.40 -6.12 8.30
N ALA A 44 16.40 -6.78 7.70
CA ALA A 44 16.75 -8.15 8.06
C ALA A 44 17.35 -8.20 9.48
N SER A 45 18.27 -7.29 9.80
CA SER A 45 18.80 -7.13 11.16
C SER A 45 17.70 -6.76 12.16
N VAL A 46 16.83 -5.78 11.81
CA VAL A 46 15.71 -5.36 12.66
C VAL A 46 14.78 -6.52 13.03
N LEU A 47 14.48 -7.40 12.09
CA LEU A 47 13.62 -8.57 12.33
C LEU A 47 14.35 -9.73 13.02
N SER A 48 15.67 -9.79 12.92
CA SER A 48 16.49 -10.76 13.68
C SER A 48 16.53 -10.41 15.17
N ASP A 49 16.61 -9.11 15.50
CA ASP A 49 16.59 -8.61 16.88
C ASP A 49 15.20 -8.67 17.53
N CYS A 50 14.14 -8.72 16.72
CA CYS A 50 12.76 -8.80 17.17
C CYS A 50 12.01 -9.88 16.38
N PRO A 51 12.24 -11.17 16.69
CA PRO A 51 11.63 -12.27 15.95
C PRO A 51 10.10 -12.23 16.13
N GLY A 52 9.40 -12.38 15.01
CA GLY A 52 7.95 -12.46 14.99
C GLY A 52 7.42 -13.79 15.50
N PRO A 53 6.09 -13.97 15.51
CA PRO A 53 5.46 -15.23 15.91
C PRO A 53 5.94 -16.41 15.04
N GLU A 54 6.36 -17.50 15.68
CA GLU A 54 6.82 -18.75 15.02
C GLU A 54 5.66 -19.66 14.58
N GLY A 55 4.44 -19.38 15.04
CA GLY A 55 3.25 -20.16 14.73
C GLY A 55 2.77 -20.01 13.28
N ARG A 56 1.97 -20.99 12.82
CA ARG A 56 1.23 -20.86 11.56
C ARG A 56 0.26 -19.68 11.63
N GLY A 57 0.14 -18.96 10.52
CA GLY A 57 -0.78 -17.83 10.41
C GLY A 57 -0.16 -16.64 9.69
N VAL A 58 -0.97 -15.60 9.55
CA VAL A 58 -0.59 -14.34 8.91
C VAL A 58 -0.65 -13.23 9.96
N TYR A 59 0.44 -12.48 10.07
CA TYR A 59 0.58 -11.36 10.98
C TYR A 59 1.01 -10.11 10.20
N LYS A 60 0.50 -8.95 10.63
CA LYS A 60 0.96 -7.65 10.17
C LYS A 60 2.18 -7.26 11.01
N CYS A 61 3.36 -7.27 10.42
CA CYS A 61 4.59 -6.77 11.04
C CYS A 61 4.74 -5.28 10.75
N HIS A 62 4.64 -4.43 11.77
CA HIS A 62 4.75 -2.98 11.65
C HIS A 62 6.11 -2.49 12.15
N ILE A 63 6.87 -1.87 11.26
CA ILE A 63 8.23 -1.35 11.54
C ILE A 63 8.19 0.15 11.30
N THR A 64 8.41 0.95 12.34
CA THR A 64 8.48 2.42 12.23
C THR A 64 9.91 2.88 12.40
N TYR A 65 10.35 3.83 11.58
CA TYR A 65 11.65 4.47 11.71
C TYR A 65 11.54 5.96 11.41
N ASP A 66 12.52 6.73 11.89
CA ASP A 66 12.56 8.17 11.65
C ASP A 66 13.49 8.55 10.49
N THR A 67 13.43 9.81 10.05
CA THR A 67 14.30 10.35 8.99
C THR A 67 15.77 10.47 9.41
N ARG A 68 16.17 10.01 10.60
CA ARG A 68 17.57 9.85 11.01
C ARG A 68 18.01 8.39 11.00
N GLY A 69 17.16 7.48 10.54
CA GLY A 69 17.44 6.05 10.49
C GLY A 69 17.18 5.31 11.79
N ARG A 70 16.58 5.96 12.80
CA ARG A 70 16.34 5.32 14.10
C ARG A 70 15.07 4.49 14.05
N VAL A 71 15.22 3.18 14.24
CA VAL A 71 14.13 2.22 14.25
C VAL A 71 13.46 2.21 15.63
N ARG A 72 12.12 2.18 15.64
CA ARG A 72 11.30 1.98 16.84
C ARG A 72 11.02 0.50 17.02
N ARG A 73 10.50 0.12 18.20
CA ARG A 73 10.11 -1.26 18.48
C ARG A 73 9.12 -1.78 17.44
N THR A 74 9.49 -2.88 16.77
CA THR A 74 8.63 -3.62 15.85
C THR A 74 7.44 -4.23 16.59
N SER A 75 6.26 -4.27 15.95
CA SER A 75 5.07 -4.92 16.49
C SER A 75 4.47 -5.91 15.50
N PHE A 76 3.80 -6.93 16.04
CA PHE A 76 3.11 -7.97 15.28
C PHE A 76 1.67 -8.07 15.78
N GLU A 77 0.72 -8.12 14.86
CA GLU A 77 -0.70 -8.37 15.16
C GLU A 77 -1.25 -9.43 14.21
N PRO A 78 -2.14 -10.34 14.66
CA PRO A 78 -2.83 -11.25 13.76
C PRO A 78 -3.57 -10.46 12.68
N TYR A 79 -3.43 -10.88 11.43
CA TYR A 79 -4.01 -10.15 10.31
C TYR A 79 -5.31 -10.81 9.83
N ARG A 80 -6.32 -9.98 9.57
CA ARG A 80 -7.51 -10.33 8.81
C ARG A 80 -7.75 -9.23 7.78
N PRO A 81 -7.92 -9.57 6.49
CA PRO A 81 -8.32 -8.60 5.48
C PRO A 81 -9.58 -7.86 5.88
N ARG A 82 -9.63 -6.56 5.58
CA ARG A 82 -10.85 -5.77 5.72
C ARG A 82 -11.82 -6.15 4.60
N GLN A 83 -13.10 -6.24 4.91
CA GLN A 83 -14.13 -6.39 3.89
C GLN A 83 -14.44 -5.01 3.28
N VAL A 84 -14.21 -4.86 1.98
CA VAL A 84 -14.56 -3.67 1.21
C VAL A 84 -15.61 -4.08 0.20
N LYS A 85 -16.78 -3.44 0.23
CA LYS A 85 -17.93 -3.74 -0.64
C LYS A 85 -18.08 -2.71 -1.75
N THR A 86 -17.76 -1.46 -1.47
CA THR A 86 -17.90 -0.35 -2.42
C THR A 86 -16.64 0.51 -2.39
N LEU A 87 -16.34 1.10 -3.55
CA LEU A 87 -15.34 2.15 -3.65
C LEU A 87 -16.03 3.46 -4.03
N THR A 88 -15.64 4.55 -3.40
CA THR A 88 -16.12 5.89 -3.77
C THR A 88 -14.96 6.68 -4.33
N CYS A 89 -15.07 7.17 -5.55
CA CYS A 89 -14.05 8.00 -6.17
C CYS A 89 -13.94 9.34 -5.43
N VAL A 90 -12.73 9.75 -5.03
CA VAL A 90 -12.54 11.02 -4.31
C VAL A 90 -11.38 11.80 -4.95
N GLU A 91 -11.70 12.96 -5.51
CA GLU A 91 -10.73 13.83 -6.18
C GLU A 91 -9.87 14.58 -5.15
N MET A 92 -8.56 14.29 -5.14
CA MET A 92 -7.59 14.83 -4.17
C MET A 92 -6.30 15.30 -4.87
N PRO A 93 -6.36 16.33 -5.73
CA PRO A 93 -5.24 16.72 -6.60
C PRO A 93 -3.98 17.16 -5.82
N GLY A 94 -4.16 17.67 -4.59
CA GLY A 94 -3.07 18.14 -3.72
C GLY A 94 -2.58 17.13 -2.68
N LEU A 95 -3.15 15.93 -2.60
CA LEU A 95 -2.76 14.94 -1.60
C LEU A 95 -1.42 14.32 -1.96
N ASP A 96 -0.32 14.62 -1.26
CA ASP A 96 0.96 13.92 -1.41
C ASP A 96 1.11 12.77 -0.40
N TYR A 97 1.40 11.57 -0.92
CA TYR A 97 1.74 10.39 -0.12
C TYR A 97 2.83 9.54 -0.82
N SER A 98 3.78 10.23 -1.46
CA SER A 98 4.94 9.64 -2.15
C SER A 98 5.87 8.81 -1.26
N CYS A 99 5.83 9.06 0.04
CA CYS A 99 6.49 8.27 1.07
C CYS A 99 5.46 7.78 2.10
N LYS A 100 5.70 6.59 2.67
CA LYS A 100 4.78 5.91 3.58
C LYS A 100 4.87 6.49 4.99
N TRP A 101 4.45 7.75 5.11
CA TRP A 101 4.46 8.51 6.35
C TRP A 101 3.48 7.93 7.37
N GLU A 102 3.88 7.90 8.64
CA GLU A 102 2.96 7.63 9.77
C GLU A 102 1.85 8.68 9.85
N ASP A 103 2.13 9.93 9.44
CA ASP A 103 1.09 10.94 9.26
C ASP A 103 0.23 10.60 8.05
N ARG A 104 -1.01 10.19 8.34
CA ARG A 104 -2.00 9.77 7.35
C ARG A 104 -3.17 10.75 7.27
N THR A 105 -3.02 11.98 7.78
CA THR A 105 -4.11 12.98 7.87
C THR A 105 -4.80 13.21 6.54
N GLY A 106 -4.05 13.37 5.45
CA GLY A 106 -4.62 13.56 4.11
C GLY A 106 -5.40 12.35 3.59
N LEU A 107 -4.92 11.13 3.86
CA LEU A 107 -5.63 9.90 3.52
C LEU A 107 -6.89 9.72 4.37
N LEU A 108 -6.83 10.07 5.66
CA LEU A 108 -7.99 10.00 6.55
C LEU A 108 -9.10 10.97 6.10
N ALA A 109 -8.72 12.18 5.69
CA ALA A 109 -9.67 13.17 5.17
C ALA A 109 -10.41 12.67 3.91
N ALA A 110 -9.72 11.96 3.01
CA ALA A 110 -10.32 11.41 1.79
C ALA A 110 -11.47 10.42 2.06
N GLY A 111 -11.50 9.78 3.23
CA GLY A 111 -12.55 8.81 3.59
C GLY A 111 -13.34 9.20 4.83
N ALA A 112 -13.38 10.48 5.20
CA ALA A 112 -14.02 10.94 6.44
C ALA A 112 -15.54 10.70 6.49
N ALA A 113 -16.21 10.69 5.33
CA ALA A 113 -17.65 10.49 5.20
C ALA A 113 -18.05 9.05 4.85
N LEU A 114 -17.08 8.14 4.70
CA LEU A 114 -17.32 6.78 4.20
C LEU A 114 -17.71 5.81 5.31
N GLY A 115 -18.57 4.85 4.96
CA GLY A 115 -19.00 3.76 5.85
C GLY A 115 -17.90 2.74 6.18
N CYS A 116 -18.18 1.81 7.10
CA CYS A 116 -17.21 0.82 7.56
C CYS A 116 -16.77 -0.17 6.45
N ASP A 117 -17.64 -0.44 5.49
CA ASP A 117 -17.39 -1.35 4.35
C ASP A 117 -17.05 -0.60 3.06
N GLU A 118 -16.89 0.73 3.14
CA GLU A 118 -16.60 1.61 1.99
C GLU A 118 -15.14 2.08 2.01
N GLU A 119 -14.54 2.27 0.85
CA GLU A 119 -13.17 2.76 0.74
C GLU A 119 -13.04 3.84 -0.33
N ALA A 120 -12.15 4.82 -0.10
CA ALA A 120 -11.94 5.90 -1.05
C ALA A 120 -11.03 5.38 -2.17
N LEU A 121 -11.46 5.52 -3.43
CA LEU A 121 -10.60 5.39 -4.60
C LEU A 121 -10.13 6.79 -5.00
N ILE A 122 -8.89 7.10 -4.69
CA ILE A 122 -8.35 8.45 -4.79
C ILE A 122 -8.04 8.76 -6.25
N LEU A 123 -8.55 9.90 -6.71
CA LEU A 123 -8.27 10.45 -8.02
C LEU A 123 -7.32 11.64 -7.91
N ARG A 124 -6.49 11.84 -8.94
CA ARG A 124 -5.76 13.09 -9.18
C ARG A 124 -5.98 13.54 -10.61
N ASN A 125 -6.62 14.69 -10.77
CA ASN A 125 -6.99 15.25 -12.07
C ASN A 125 -7.76 14.24 -12.94
N GLY A 126 -8.72 13.51 -12.34
CA GLY A 126 -9.50 12.48 -13.01
C GLY A 126 -8.77 11.15 -13.28
N MET A 127 -7.50 11.03 -12.90
CA MET A 127 -6.72 9.78 -13.01
C MET A 127 -6.80 8.95 -11.73
N VAL A 128 -6.99 7.64 -11.87
CA VAL A 128 -7.02 6.72 -10.71
C VAL A 128 -5.64 6.56 -10.11
N THR A 129 -5.53 6.60 -8.78
CA THR A 129 -4.26 6.39 -8.06
C THR A 129 -4.32 5.18 -7.14
N ASP A 130 -4.75 5.39 -5.91
CA ASP A 130 -4.69 4.44 -4.80
C ASP A 130 -5.98 4.47 -4.01
N THR A 131 -6.13 3.54 -3.08
CA THR A 131 -7.01 3.77 -1.93
C THR A 131 -6.26 4.38 -0.77
N ARG A 132 -6.94 4.59 0.36
CA ARG A 132 -6.25 5.06 1.57
C ARG A 132 -5.13 4.11 2.00
N TYR A 133 -5.18 2.81 1.70
CA TYR A 133 -4.22 1.83 2.25
C TYR A 133 -3.64 0.83 1.23
N SER A 134 -3.95 0.98 -0.05
CA SER A 134 -3.52 0.04 -1.09
C SER A 134 -3.31 0.75 -2.43
N ASN A 135 -2.42 0.20 -3.27
CA ASN A 135 -2.57 0.43 -4.70
C ASN A 135 -3.79 -0.37 -5.20
N VAL A 136 -4.19 -0.16 -6.45
CA VAL A 136 -5.28 -0.90 -7.09
C VAL A 136 -4.85 -1.55 -8.40
N VAL A 137 -5.55 -2.61 -8.77
CA VAL A 137 -5.48 -3.21 -10.09
C VAL A 137 -6.89 -3.40 -10.65
N PHE A 138 -7.04 -3.22 -11.96
CA PHE A 138 -8.30 -3.40 -12.68
C PHE A 138 -8.19 -4.55 -13.66
N GLY A 139 -9.27 -5.29 -13.87
CA GLY A 139 -9.21 -6.49 -14.69
C GLY A 139 -10.53 -7.22 -14.85
N ASP A 140 -10.43 -8.44 -15.38
CA ASP A 140 -11.54 -9.37 -15.59
C ASP A 140 -11.58 -10.54 -14.59
N GLY A 141 -10.62 -10.56 -13.66
CA GLY A 141 -10.43 -11.63 -12.67
C GLY A 141 -9.36 -12.65 -13.07
N SER A 142 -8.90 -12.62 -14.32
CA SER A 142 -7.84 -13.49 -14.86
C SER A 142 -6.58 -12.70 -15.23
N SER A 143 -6.75 -11.47 -15.70
CA SER A 143 -5.68 -10.53 -16.03
C SER A 143 -5.91 -9.21 -15.31
N TRP A 144 -4.81 -8.54 -14.96
CA TRP A 144 -4.82 -7.33 -14.16
C TRP A 144 -3.88 -6.26 -14.73
N VAL A 145 -4.36 -5.02 -14.79
CA VAL A 145 -3.54 -3.82 -15.04
C VAL A 145 -3.54 -2.95 -13.80
N THR A 146 -2.46 -2.20 -13.56
CA THR A 146 -2.39 -1.20 -12.49
C THR A 146 -2.35 0.19 -13.11
N PRO A 147 -2.97 1.21 -12.48
CA PRO A 147 -2.80 2.58 -12.92
C PRO A 147 -1.32 2.99 -12.99
N GLU A 148 -0.95 3.69 -14.06
CA GLU A 148 0.37 4.32 -14.19
C GLU A 148 0.57 5.45 -13.16
N THR A 149 -0.53 6.08 -12.73
CA THR A 149 -0.58 7.08 -11.67
C THR A 149 -0.74 6.41 -10.30
N PHE A 150 0.04 6.83 -9.31
CA PHE A 150 -0.06 6.34 -7.94
C PHE A 150 0.41 7.42 -6.95
N LEU A 151 -0.11 7.36 -5.73
CA LEU A 151 0.33 8.12 -4.57
C LEU A 151 1.61 7.52 -3.99
N LEU A 152 1.62 6.19 -3.79
CA LEU A 152 2.74 5.48 -3.16
C LEU A 152 3.25 4.36 -4.07
N PRO A 153 4.57 4.25 -4.32
CA PRO A 153 5.14 3.09 -5.00
C PRO A 153 5.09 1.87 -4.07
N GLY A 154 3.99 1.11 -4.12
CA GLY A 154 3.79 -0.04 -3.24
C GLY A 154 4.72 -1.20 -3.54
N THR A 155 5.18 -1.89 -2.50
CA THR A 155 6.09 -3.05 -2.62
C THR A 155 5.46 -4.20 -3.40
N LYS A 156 4.17 -4.49 -3.15
CA LYS A 156 3.42 -5.51 -3.90
C LYS A 156 3.24 -5.13 -5.36
N ARG A 157 2.88 -3.88 -5.66
CA ARG A 157 2.78 -3.35 -7.04
C ARG A 157 4.10 -3.53 -7.79
N ALA A 158 5.21 -3.09 -7.19
CA ALA A 158 6.54 -3.21 -7.80
C ALA A 158 6.96 -4.68 -8.03
N PHE A 159 6.67 -5.56 -7.07
CA PHE A 159 6.92 -7.00 -7.21
C PHE A 159 6.14 -7.62 -8.38
N LEU A 160 4.83 -7.36 -8.46
CA LEU A 160 3.98 -7.91 -9.52
C LEU A 160 4.39 -7.39 -10.90
N LEU A 161 4.71 -6.10 -11.02
CA LEU A 161 5.25 -5.51 -12.25
C LEU A 161 6.56 -6.19 -12.68
N SER A 162 7.48 -6.42 -11.73
CA SER A 162 8.77 -7.05 -12.03
C SER A 162 8.67 -8.49 -12.53
N ARG A 163 7.56 -9.17 -12.21
CA ARG A 163 7.25 -10.51 -12.68
C ARG A 163 6.46 -10.54 -13.99
N GLY A 164 5.94 -9.39 -14.43
CA GLY A 164 5.01 -9.30 -15.55
C GLY A 164 3.61 -9.83 -15.24
N ASP A 165 3.27 -10.02 -13.95
CA ASP A 165 1.95 -10.51 -13.52
C ASP A 165 0.87 -9.42 -13.70
N ILE A 166 1.27 -8.15 -13.67
CA ILE A 166 0.43 -6.98 -13.98
C ILE A 166 1.20 -6.03 -14.90
N GLN A 167 0.48 -5.16 -15.61
CA GLN A 167 1.06 -4.12 -16.48
C GLN A 167 0.52 -2.74 -16.13
N GLU A 168 1.33 -1.70 -16.35
CA GLU A 168 0.88 -0.31 -16.18
C GLU A 168 -0.06 0.09 -17.32
N CYS A 169 -1.13 0.79 -16.97
CA CYS A 169 -2.13 1.30 -17.90
C CYS A 169 -2.61 2.68 -17.43
N SER A 170 -2.92 3.57 -18.37
CA SER A 170 -3.60 4.83 -18.06
C SER A 170 -5.06 4.52 -17.72
N VAL A 171 -5.48 4.80 -16.48
CA VAL A 171 -6.85 4.54 -16.02
C VAL A 171 -7.47 5.85 -15.55
N ARG A 172 -8.37 6.40 -16.37
CA ARG A 172 -9.22 7.53 -16.00
C ARG A 172 -10.43 7.03 -15.23
N ALA A 173 -11.01 7.89 -14.40
CA ALA A 173 -12.23 7.56 -13.67
C ALA A 173 -13.39 7.16 -14.61
N GLU A 174 -13.50 7.83 -15.76
CA GLU A 174 -14.50 7.52 -16.81
C GLU A 174 -14.27 6.15 -17.48
N ASP A 175 -13.06 5.61 -17.40
CA ASP A 175 -12.68 4.34 -18.01
C ASP A 175 -12.89 3.13 -17.08
N ILE A 176 -13.18 3.36 -15.79
CA ILE A 176 -13.34 2.29 -14.78
C ILE A 176 -14.38 1.26 -15.23
N GLY A 177 -15.48 1.71 -15.84
CA GLY A 177 -16.56 0.84 -16.33
C GLY A 177 -16.16 -0.11 -17.47
N LYS A 178 -14.96 0.06 -18.06
CA LYS A 178 -14.41 -0.86 -19.08
C LYS A 178 -13.86 -2.15 -18.48
N PHE A 179 -13.61 -2.16 -17.16
CA PHE A 179 -13.14 -3.34 -16.43
C PHE A 179 -14.31 -4.00 -15.71
N ARG A 180 -14.12 -5.26 -15.29
CA ARG A 180 -15.13 -6.00 -14.50
C ARG A 180 -14.90 -5.86 -13.00
N PHE A 181 -13.63 -5.82 -12.60
CA PHE A 181 -13.23 -5.83 -11.21
C PHE A 181 -12.13 -4.81 -10.93
N CYS A 182 -12.14 -4.29 -9.72
CA CYS A 182 -11.03 -3.62 -9.06
C CYS A 182 -10.58 -4.48 -7.89
N SER A 183 -9.30 -4.84 -7.82
CA SER A 183 -8.70 -5.52 -6.67
C SER A 183 -7.74 -4.60 -5.93
N LEU A 184 -7.81 -4.63 -4.61
CA LEU A 184 -6.89 -3.89 -3.74
C LEU A 184 -5.61 -4.71 -3.54
N ILE A 185 -4.44 -4.08 -3.72
CA ILE A 185 -3.15 -4.74 -3.52
C ILE A 185 -2.26 -3.94 -2.57
N ASN A 186 -1.65 -4.64 -1.62
CA ASN A 186 -0.60 -4.10 -0.76
C ASN A 186 0.28 -5.25 -0.26
N SER A 187 1.21 -5.00 0.67
CA SER A 187 2.07 -6.07 1.18
C SER A 187 1.32 -7.24 1.82
N MET A 188 0.10 -7.00 2.32
CA MET A 188 -0.77 -7.97 2.97
C MET A 188 -1.81 -8.60 2.03
N LEU A 189 -2.07 -8.01 0.85
CA LEU A 189 -3.14 -8.38 -0.08
C LEU A 189 -2.58 -8.67 -1.47
N ASP A 190 -2.92 -9.84 -2.00
CA ASP A 190 -2.68 -10.24 -3.39
C ASP A 190 -3.92 -9.93 -4.27
N PRO A 191 -3.74 -9.82 -5.60
CA PRO A 191 -4.87 -9.69 -6.51
C PRO A 191 -5.88 -10.82 -6.28
N GLY A 192 -7.16 -10.47 -6.07
CA GLY A 192 -8.22 -11.42 -5.76
C GLY A 192 -8.60 -11.52 -4.29
N ASP A 193 -7.77 -11.07 -3.35
CA ASP A 193 -8.08 -11.16 -1.91
C ASP A 193 -9.21 -10.21 -1.49
N VAL A 194 -9.20 -8.99 -2.02
CA VAL A 194 -10.24 -7.98 -1.82
C VAL A 194 -10.61 -7.39 -3.16
N VAL A 195 -11.80 -7.75 -3.64
CA VAL A 195 -12.30 -7.41 -4.98
C VAL A 195 -13.62 -6.67 -4.88
N VAL A 196 -13.73 -5.59 -5.63
CA VAL A 196 -14.94 -4.80 -5.80
C VAL A 196 -15.32 -4.86 -7.28
N ARG A 197 -16.59 -5.12 -7.59
CA ARG A 197 -17.07 -5.03 -8.98
C ARG A 197 -17.06 -3.57 -9.39
N THR A 198 -16.72 -3.29 -10.64
CA THR A 198 -16.69 -1.90 -11.13
C THR A 198 -18.05 -1.20 -11.07
N GLU A 199 -19.16 -1.96 -11.12
CA GLU A 199 -20.52 -1.46 -10.89
C GLU A 199 -20.77 -0.96 -9.45
N ASP A 200 -19.98 -1.44 -8.48
CA ASP A 200 -20.02 -1.05 -7.07
C ASP A 200 -19.02 0.11 -6.77
N ILE A 201 -18.49 0.77 -7.82
CA ILE A 201 -17.63 1.95 -7.73
C ILE A 201 -18.43 3.20 -8.05
N ILE A 202 -18.55 4.09 -7.06
CA ILE A 202 -19.33 5.33 -7.16
C ILE A 202 -18.42 6.43 -7.72
N LEU A 203 -18.76 6.94 -8.91
CA LEU A 203 -18.14 8.12 -9.50
C LEU A 203 -18.80 9.38 -8.92
N CYS A 204 -18.00 10.34 -8.46
CA CYS A 204 -18.47 11.64 -7.94
C CYS A 204 -18.55 12.69 -9.05
#